data_AF-A0A352YUS2-F1
#
_entry.id   AF-A0A352YUS2-F1
#
_cell.length_a   1.000
_cell.length_b   1.000
_cell.length_c   1.000
_cell.angle_alpha   90.00
_cell.angle_beta   90.00
_cell.angle_gamma   90.00
#
_symmetry.space_group_name_H-M   'P 1'
#
loop_
_entity.id
_entity.type
_entity.pdbx_description
1 polymer ?
#
loop_
_entity_poly.entity_id
_entity_poly.type
_entity_poly.pdbx_seq_one_letter_code
_entity_poly.pdbx_strand_id
1 'polypeptide(L)'
;MYLLPENIIDSVTHLKKDILHGKMVSLDVDETLIVLGISALSNPAAKMALENLKYLRDCEVHLTHIPTPGDEAGWRKLMVNLTCDPEYSSKSLFISG
;
A
#
# COMPACT_ATOMS: atom_id res chain seq x y z
N MET A 1 -2.54 -3.04 19.02
CA MET A 1 -1.88 -4.23 18.42
C MET A 1 -1.45 -3.83 17.02
N TYR A 2 -0.15 -3.83 16.74
CA TYR A 2 0.38 -3.44 15.42
C TYR A 2 0.61 -4.69 14.56
N LEU A 3 0.14 -4.66 13.31
CA LEU A 3 0.34 -5.77 12.36
C LEU A 3 1.67 -5.65 11.62
N LEU A 4 2.10 -4.41 11.35
CA LEU A 4 3.31 -4.07 10.64
C LEU A 4 4.37 -3.61 11.67
N PRO A 5 5.50 -4.30 11.79
CA PRO A 5 6.61 -3.87 12.64
C PRO A 5 7.23 -2.55 12.16
N GLU A 6 7.48 -1.62 13.09
CA GLU A 6 8.07 -0.30 12.81
C GLU A 6 9.42 -0.42 12.08
N ASN A 7 10.26 -1.36 12.50
CA ASN A 7 11.57 -1.58 11.88
C ASN A 7 11.50 -1.95 10.38
N ILE A 8 10.44 -2.63 9.94
CA ILE A 8 10.27 -2.96 8.52
C ILE A 8 9.81 -1.71 7.75
N ILE A 9 8.87 -0.94 8.32
CA ILE A 9 8.43 0.33 7.75
C ILE A 9 9.61 1.28 7.57
N ASP A 10 10.45 1.41 8.60
CA ASP A 10 11.66 2.24 8.57
C ASP A 10 12.67 1.76 7.52
N SER A 11 12.84 0.45 7.38
CA SER A 11 13.75 -0.14 6.39
C SER A 11 13.30 0.16 4.96
N VAL A 12 12.00 0.00 4.67
CA VAL A 12 11.45 0.33 3.34
C VAL A 12 11.50 1.84 3.11
N THR A 13 11.23 2.64 4.13
CA THR A 13 11.33 4.11 4.05
C THR A 13 12.74 4.57 3.74
N HIS A 14 13.75 4.01 4.42
CA HIS A 14 15.16 4.27 4.19
C HIS A 14 15.57 3.87 2.76
N LEU A 15 15.12 2.70 2.29
CA LEU A 15 15.34 2.25 0.92
C LEU A 15 14.79 3.26 -0.09
N LYS A 16 13.52 3.65 0.03
CA LYS A 16 12.88 4.58 -0.92
C LYS A 16 13.57 5.94 -0.92
N LYS A 17 13.80 6.52 0.25
CA LYS A 17 14.26 7.90 0.38
C LYS A 17 15.76 8.05 0.19
N ASP A 18 16.54 7.29 0.95
CA ASP A 18 17.97 7.55 1.09
C ASP A 18 18.80 6.76 0.06
N ILE A 19 18.33 5.58 -0.34
CA ILE A 19 19.02 4.73 -1.32
C ILE A 19 18.51 4.98 -2.74
N LEU A 20 17.19 4.98 -2.94
CA LEU A 20 16.58 5.14 -4.27
C LEU A 20 16.25 6.59 -4.62
N HIS A 21 16.46 7.54 -3.70
CA HIS A 21 16.20 8.96 -3.90
C HIS A 21 14.75 9.30 -4.32
N GLY A 22 13.81 8.44 -3.92
CA GLY A 22 12.39 8.62 -4.13
C GLY A 22 11.84 9.80 -3.33
N LYS A 23 10.84 10.48 -3.90
CA LYS A 23 10.17 11.62 -3.24
C LYS A 23 9.11 11.19 -2.23
N MET A 24 8.61 9.96 -2.35
CA MET A 24 7.56 9.41 -1.49
C MET A 24 8.17 8.59 -0.36
N VAL A 25 7.87 9.00 0.87
CA VAL A 25 8.44 8.43 2.10
C VAL A 25 7.46 7.45 2.76
N SER A 26 6.18 7.46 2.36
CA SER A 26 5.17 6.52 2.84
C SER A 26 5.12 5.24 2.01
N LEU A 27 4.67 4.16 2.66
CA LEU A 27 4.29 2.92 1.99
C LEU A 27 3.04 3.16 1.15
N ASP A 28 3.08 2.72 -0.10
CA ASP A 28 1.86 2.58 -0.90
C ASP A 28 1.14 1.25 -0.58
N VAL A 29 -0.04 1.05 -1.16
CA VAL A 29 -0.83 -0.16 -0.91
C VAL A 29 -0.08 -1.43 -1.32
N ASP A 30 0.64 -1.43 -2.45
CA ASP A 30 1.36 -2.63 -2.90
C ASP A 30 2.49 -3.01 -1.94
N GLU A 31 3.30 -2.04 -1.55
CA GLU A 31 4.35 -2.21 -0.55
C GLU A 31 3.77 -2.66 0.80
N THR A 32 2.63 -2.08 1.21
CA THR A 32 1.94 -2.46 2.45
C THR A 32 1.51 -3.93 2.41
N LEU A 33 1.01 -4.43 1.28
CA LEU A 33 0.65 -5.83 1.11
C LEU A 33 1.86 -6.77 1.21
N ILE A 34 3.00 -6.36 0.63
CA ILE A 34 4.27 -7.10 0.74
C ILE A 34 4.74 -7.16 2.20
N VAL A 35 4.77 -6.01 2.89
CA VAL A 35 5.18 -5.94 4.30
C VAL A 35 4.24 -6.73 5.21
N LEU A 36 2.93 -6.71 4.94
CA LEU A 36 1.95 -7.54 5.65
C LEU A 36 2.24 -9.03 5.47
N GLY A 37 2.56 -9.46 4.25
CA GLY A 37 2.96 -10.84 3.94
C GLY A 37 4.21 -11.29 4.68
N ILE A 38 5.24 -10.42 4.76
CA ILE A 38 6.45 -10.70 5.54
C ILE A 38 6.13 -10.77 7.04
N SER A 39 5.30 -9.84 7.53
CA SER A 39 4.91 -9.78 8.95
C SER A 39 4.12 -11.02 9.39
N ALA A 40 3.36 -11.64 8.48
CA ALA A 40 2.63 -12.88 8.75
C ALA A 40 3.52 -14.08 9.11
N LEU A 41 4.82 -14.04 8.81
CA LEU A 41 5.78 -15.08 9.18
C LEU A 41 5.99 -15.17 10.70
N SER A 42 5.88 -14.05 11.42
CA SER A 42 6.18 -13.95 12.84
C SER A 42 5.04 -13.35 13.69
N ASN A 43 4.01 -12.79 13.06
CA ASN A 43 2.85 -12.19 13.74
C ASN A 43 1.54 -12.92 13.37
N PRO A 44 0.95 -13.70 14.30
CA PRO A 44 -0.32 -14.41 14.05
C PRO A 44 -1.48 -13.51 13.63
N ALA A 45 -1.54 -12.27 14.13
CA ALA A 45 -2.60 -11.34 13.72
C ALA A 45 -2.38 -10.80 12.31
N ALA A 46 -1.12 -10.57 11.90
CA ALA A 46 -0.81 -10.21 10.52
C ALA A 46 -1.19 -11.35 9.56
N LYS A 47 -0.94 -12.60 9.97
CA LYS A 47 -1.39 -13.79 9.22
C LYS A 47 -2.91 -13.85 9.11
N MET A 48 -3.64 -13.61 10.20
CA MET A 48 -5.11 -13.55 10.14
C MET A 48 -5.60 -12.43 9.22
N ALA A 49 -4.99 -11.25 9.24
CA ALA A 49 -5.35 -10.17 8.32
C ALA A 49 -5.10 -10.56 6.86
N LEU A 50 -3.94 -11.16 6.57
CA LEU A 50 -3.57 -11.63 5.23
C LEU A 50 -4.59 -12.63 4.66
N GLU A 51 -5.02 -13.61 5.47
CA GLU A 51 -6.03 -14.60 5.08
C GLU A 51 -7.42 -14.01 4.80
N ASN A 52 -7.72 -12.84 5.36
CA ASN A 52 -8.99 -12.15 5.16
C ASN A 52 -9.00 -11.25 3.92
N LEU A 53 -7.85 -10.94 3.31
CA LEU A 53 -7.81 -10.07 2.13
C LEU A 53 -8.65 -10.58 0.95
N LYS A 54 -8.81 -11.90 0.82
CA LYS A 54 -9.65 -12.53 -0.21
C LYS A 54 -11.12 -12.10 -0.16
N TYR A 55 -11.59 -11.65 1.01
CA TYR A 55 -12.96 -11.17 1.18
C TYR A 55 -13.16 -9.74 0.68
N LEU A 56 -12.09 -9.02 0.32
CA LEU A 56 -12.18 -7.70 -0.31
C LEU A 56 -12.46 -7.77 -1.80
N ARG A 57 -12.35 -8.96 -2.41
CA ARG A 57 -12.67 -9.15 -3.81
C ARG A 57 -14.11 -8.71 -4.10
N ASP A 58 -14.28 -7.99 -5.20
CA ASP A 58 -15.55 -7.43 -5.69
C ASP A 58 -16.22 -6.46 -4.70
N CYS A 59 -15.52 -6.01 -3.65
CA CYS A 59 -15.98 -4.93 -2.78
C CYS A 59 -15.80 -3.57 -3.44
N GLU A 60 -16.71 -2.65 -3.15
CA GLU A 60 -16.67 -1.27 -3.61
C GLU A 60 -15.69 -0.44 -2.76
N VAL A 61 -14.78 0.26 -3.41
CA VAL A 61 -13.84 1.20 -2.78
C VAL A 61 -13.92 2.54 -3.49
N HIS A 62 -13.98 3.62 -2.71
CA HIS A 62 -13.97 4.97 -3.25
C HIS A 62 -12.82 5.78 -2.64
N LEU A 63 -12.07 6.47 -3.51
CA LEU A 63 -10.99 7.37 -3.12
C LEU A 63 -11.35 8.82 -3.45
N THR A 64 -10.96 9.75 -2.60
CA THR A 64 -11.17 11.19 -2.84
C THR A 64 -10.22 11.78 -3.89
N HIS A 65 -9.32 10.97 -4.44
CA HIS A 65 -8.30 11.37 -5.42
C HIS A 65 -7.92 10.18 -6.32
N ILE A 66 -7.39 10.47 -7.50
CA ILE A 66 -6.78 9.51 -8.42
C ILE A 66 -5.57 8.87 -7.72
N PRO A 67 -5.53 7.53 -7.55
CA PRO A 67 -4.46 6.85 -6.83
C PRO A 67 -3.10 7.03 -7.51
N THR A 68 -2.04 6.92 -6.72
CA THR A 68 -0.69 6.82 -7.28
C THR A 68 -0.50 5.46 -7.98
N PRO A 69 0.46 5.31 -8.91
CA PRO A 69 0.69 4.02 -9.57
C PRO A 69 0.95 2.85 -8.60
N GLY A 70 1.62 3.10 -7.47
CA GLY A 70 1.87 2.10 -6.43
C GLY A 70 0.58 1.67 -5.72
N ASP A 71 -0.25 2.65 -5.34
CA ASP A 71 -1.55 2.37 -4.72
C ASP A 71 -2.49 1.64 -5.70
N GLU A 72 -2.56 2.10 -6.95
CA GLU A 72 -3.36 1.47 -8.00
C GLU A 72 -2.96 0.01 -8.21
N ALA A 73 -1.65 -0.29 -8.24
CA ALA A 73 -1.15 -1.66 -8.34
C ALA A 73 -1.63 -2.53 -7.17
N GLY A 74 -1.60 -2.01 -5.94
CA GLY A 74 -2.07 -2.70 -4.75
C GLY A 74 -3.58 -2.97 -4.78
N TRP A 75 -4.39 -1.95 -5.08
CA TRP A 75 -5.84 -2.09 -5.20
C TRP A 75 -6.25 -3.09 -6.28
N ARG A 76 -5.58 -3.05 -7.44
CA ARG A 76 -5.83 -3.99 -8.54
C ARG A 76 -5.57 -5.44 -8.14
N LYS A 77 -4.52 -5.69 -7.34
CA LYS A 77 -4.20 -7.04 -6.81
C LYS A 77 -5.28 -7.55 -5.86
N LEU A 78 -5.96 -6.67 -5.13
CA LEU A 78 -7.08 -7.02 -4.24
C LEU A 78 -8.40 -7.28 -4.98
N MET A 79 -8.47 -6.99 -6.29
CA MET A 79 -9.66 -7.20 -7.12
C MET A 79 -10.91 -6.49 -6.58
N VAL A 80 -10.73 -5.27 -6.08
CA VAL A 80 -11.83 -4.39 -5.65
C VAL A 80 -12.43 -3.63 -6.85
N ASN A 81 -13.68 -3.21 -6.73
CA ASN A 81 -14.30 -2.26 -7.64
C ASN A 81 -13.94 -0.83 -7.20
N LEU A 82 -12.88 -0.29 -7.81
CA LEU A 82 -12.31 1.00 -7.43
C LEU A 82 -12.95 2.16 -8.21
N THR A 83 -13.40 3.17 -7.49
CA THR A 83 -13.79 4.48 -8.04
C THR A 83 -12.98 5.60 -7.38
N CYS A 84 -12.85 6.75 -8.03
CA CYS A 84 -12.22 7.93 -7.43
C CYS A 84 -12.82 9.23 -7.94
N ASP A 85 -12.71 10.28 -7.12
CA ASP A 85 -12.90 11.66 -7.57
C ASP A 85 -11.79 12.06 -8.56
N PRO A 86 -12.07 12.95 -9.53
CA PRO A 86 -11.11 13.34 -10.58
C PRO A 86 -10.05 14.35 -10.09
N GLU A 87 -9.55 14.18 -8.88
CA GLU A 87 -8.55 15.04 -8.23
C GLU A 87 -7.19 14.35 -8.18
N TYR A 88 -6.11 15.04 -8.55
CA TYR A 88 -4.77 14.43 -8.50
C TYR A 88 -4.26 14.31 -7.06
N SER A 89 -3.61 13.19 -6.75
CA SER A 89 -2.96 12.95 -5.44
C SER A 89 -1.83 13.94 -5.10
N SER A 90 -1.37 14.75 -6.06
CA SER A 90 -0.38 15.80 -5.82
C SER A 90 -0.51 16.95 -6.82
N LYS A 91 0.20 18.06 -6.55
CA LYS A 91 0.34 19.19 -7.49
C LYS A 91 1.12 18.84 -8.77
N SER A 92 1.76 17.68 -8.82
CA SER A 92 2.46 17.16 -9.99
C SER A 92 1.58 16.13 -10.71
N LEU A 93 1.40 16.32 -12.01
CA LEU A 93 0.69 15.37 -12.88
C LEU A 93 1.40 14.01 -12.97
N PHE A 94 2.73 14.01 -12.82
CA PHE A 94 3.55 12.80 -12.79
C PHE A 94 4.23 12.69 -11.44
N ILE A 95 3.93 11.61 -10.72
CA ILE A 95 4.67 11.21 -9.53
C ILE A 95 5.70 10.20 -10.02
N SER A 96 6.97 10.58 -10.00
CA SER A 96 8.07 9.65 -10.24
C SER A 96 8.11 8.69 -9.06
N GLY A 97 7.98 7.38 -9.33
CA GLY A 97 8.21 6.32 -8.36
C GLY A 97 9.65 6.32 -7.86
#